data_AF-A0A957SGP6-F1
#
_entry.id   AF-A0A957SGP6-F1
#
_cell.length_a   1.000
_cell.length_b   1.000
_cell.length_c   1.000
_cell.angle_alpha   90.00
_cell.angle_beta   90.00
_cell.angle_gamma   90.00
#
_symmetry.space_group_name_H-M   'P 1'
#
loop_
_entity.id
_entity.type
_entity.pdbx_description
1 polymer ?
#
loop_
_entity_poly.entity_id
_entity_poly.type
_entity_poly.pdbx_seq_one_letter_code
_entity_poly.pdbx_strand_id
1 'polypeptide(L)'
;MGGIAVLVVILAFLGWRGVLDGRSPFVIWIWIPYSILGSLIAYFILAFLDRERRVRSYHLLTIATVMIITGPAAAFFNRLFEPIQLFTVGFFEEGMKILPVLLLAIYVPNLIRTRKDGIVYGALAGMGFNIIEIGLYISKQLHDNTLLESLYLHSTRFGLWGFGGHLVWSAFVGLGIGFAAESTKHGWAKWSRAVYFYLISAVSHSLYDLGLSGLGMTLISFVEAAIRGMDADTMMETLGTAPGPLNDGMRYGVYVWTIVLIIVMIVQVRRSFRLENTIQVEELSTEEPVVMREEELARLNTEKLFSKRTYTEYPKKVSNKLVLYQNLLAMQKHTARQEGRALDDVEPVATLRQAIQSLRNA
;
A
#
# COMPACT_ATOMS: atom_id res chain seq x y z
N MET A 1 1.14 18.09 -19.66
CA MET A 1 0.84 16.80 -18.97
C MET A 1 0.33 15.71 -19.92
N GLY A 2 -0.42 16.03 -20.98
CA GLY A 2 -0.87 15.02 -21.97
C GLY A 2 0.25 14.15 -22.57
N GLY A 3 1.41 14.73 -22.88
CA GLY A 3 2.54 13.98 -23.47
C GLY A 3 3.12 12.89 -22.56
N ILE A 4 3.23 13.13 -21.25
CA ILE A 4 3.76 12.13 -20.29
C ILE A 4 2.76 10.99 -20.12
N ALA A 5 1.46 11.29 -20.01
CA ALA A 5 0.43 10.27 -19.89
C ALA A 5 0.38 9.37 -21.14
N VAL A 6 0.45 9.96 -22.33
CA VAL A 6 0.53 9.22 -23.61
C VAL A 6 1.77 8.34 -23.65
N LEU A 7 2.93 8.87 -23.24
CA LEU A 7 4.16 8.09 -23.18
C LEU A 7 4.02 6.87 -22.25
N VAL A 8 3.50 7.05 -21.03
CA VAL A 8 3.31 5.95 -20.07
C VAL A 8 2.37 4.87 -20.62
N VAL A 9 1.32 5.25 -21.36
CA VAL A 9 0.41 4.30 -22.01
C VAL A 9 1.10 3.54 -23.15
N ILE A 10 1.93 4.22 -23.96
CA ILE A 10 2.73 3.57 -25.01
C ILE A 10 3.70 2.56 -24.37
N LEU A 11 4.40 2.95 -23.31
CA LEU A 11 5.31 2.07 -22.57
C LEU A 11 4.56 0.87 -21.97
N ALA A 12 3.35 1.07 -21.46
CA ALA A 12 2.51 -0.01 -20.97
C ALA A 12 2.14 -1.00 -22.07
N PHE A 13 1.77 -0.51 -23.26
CA PHE A 13 1.48 -1.35 -24.43
C PHE A 13 2.70 -2.19 -24.84
N LEU A 14 3.89 -1.57 -24.91
CA LEU A 14 5.13 -2.28 -25.20
C LEU A 14 5.49 -3.31 -24.13
N GLY A 15 5.28 -2.97 -22.85
CA GLY A 15 5.44 -3.89 -21.73
C GLY A 15 4.52 -5.09 -21.82
N TRP A 16 3.22 -4.87 -22.09
CA TRP A 16 2.25 -5.94 -22.28
C TRP A 16 2.58 -6.84 -23.46
N ARG A 17 2.94 -6.25 -24.61
CA ARG A 17 3.41 -7.03 -25.76
C ARG A 17 4.56 -7.94 -25.33
N GLY A 18 5.53 -7.39 -24.63
CA GLY A 18 6.65 -8.15 -24.11
C GLY A 18 6.28 -9.27 -23.14
N VAL A 19 5.28 -9.05 -22.28
CA VAL A 19 4.78 -10.08 -21.33
C VAL A 19 4.02 -11.19 -22.07
N LEU A 20 3.31 -10.84 -23.13
CA LEU A 20 2.52 -11.75 -23.97
C LEU A 20 3.37 -12.51 -24.99
N ASP A 21 4.54 -11.99 -25.36
CA ASP A 21 5.44 -12.64 -26.31
C ASP A 21 5.82 -14.05 -25.83
N GLY A 22 5.43 -15.06 -26.62
CA GLY A 22 5.68 -16.48 -26.31
C GLY A 22 4.75 -17.10 -25.26
N ARG A 23 3.72 -16.38 -24.78
CA ARG A 23 2.74 -16.91 -23.81
C ARG A 23 1.32 -16.83 -24.37
N SER A 24 0.51 -17.86 -24.11
CA SER A 24 -0.92 -17.78 -24.44
C SER A 24 -1.57 -16.70 -23.56
N PRO A 25 -2.33 -15.73 -24.13
CA PRO A 25 -3.08 -14.76 -23.34
C PRO A 25 -3.99 -15.45 -22.32
N PHE A 26 -4.57 -16.59 -22.69
CA PHE A 26 -5.41 -17.41 -21.81
C PHE A 26 -4.68 -17.82 -20.52
N VAL A 27 -3.39 -18.17 -20.64
CA VAL A 27 -2.54 -18.58 -19.51
C VAL A 27 -2.28 -17.39 -18.58
N ILE A 28 -2.10 -16.17 -19.08
CA ILE A 28 -1.95 -14.99 -18.22
C ILE A 28 -3.28 -14.65 -17.51
N TRP A 29 -4.39 -14.73 -18.25
CA TRP A 29 -5.71 -14.36 -17.72
C TRP A 29 -6.32 -15.38 -16.75
N ILE A 30 -5.89 -16.64 -16.75
CA ILE A 30 -6.39 -17.64 -15.79
C ILE A 30 -5.76 -17.48 -14.40
N TRP A 31 -4.51 -17.01 -14.32
CA TRP A 31 -3.77 -16.88 -13.06
C TRP A 31 -3.95 -15.53 -12.37
N ILE A 32 -4.37 -14.49 -13.09
CA ILE A 32 -4.75 -13.19 -12.50
C ILE A 32 -5.92 -13.34 -11.50
N PRO A 33 -7.04 -14.03 -11.80
CA PRO A 33 -8.10 -14.30 -10.83
C PRO A 33 -7.61 -15.01 -9.56
N TYR A 34 -6.69 -15.97 -9.70
CA TYR A 34 -6.11 -16.67 -8.55
C TYR A 34 -5.30 -15.72 -7.66
N SER A 35 -4.45 -14.86 -8.26
CA SER A 35 -3.71 -13.84 -7.52
C SER A 35 -4.62 -12.80 -6.87
N ILE A 36 -5.74 -12.45 -7.52
CA ILE A 36 -6.78 -11.57 -6.94
C ILE A 36 -7.39 -12.24 -5.70
N LEU A 37 -7.81 -13.50 -5.81
CA LEU A 37 -8.36 -14.27 -4.68
C LEU A 37 -7.37 -14.33 -3.51
N GLY A 38 -6.09 -14.62 -3.78
CA GLY A 38 -5.02 -14.62 -2.79
C GLY A 38 -4.77 -13.26 -2.14
N SER A 39 -5.16 -12.17 -2.79
CA SER A 39 -4.99 -10.79 -2.29
C SER A 39 -6.23 -10.23 -1.59
N LEU A 40 -7.36 -10.94 -1.58
CA LEU A 40 -8.62 -10.43 -1.02
C LEU A 40 -8.53 -10.10 0.47
N ILE A 41 -7.87 -10.95 1.25
CA ILE A 41 -7.68 -10.72 2.70
C ILE A 41 -6.92 -9.41 2.91
N ALA A 42 -5.86 -9.19 2.12
CA ALA A 42 -5.09 -7.96 2.16
C ALA A 42 -5.92 -6.73 1.79
N TYR A 43 -6.70 -6.83 0.72
CA TYR A 43 -7.62 -5.77 0.34
C TYR A 43 -8.62 -5.44 1.46
N PHE A 44 -9.25 -6.44 2.09
CA PHE A 44 -10.23 -6.18 3.15
C PHE A 44 -9.62 -5.51 4.38
N ILE A 45 -8.38 -5.88 4.74
CA ILE A 45 -7.66 -5.22 5.83
C ILE A 45 -7.32 -3.77 5.44
N LEU A 46 -6.82 -3.51 4.22
CA LEU A 46 -6.55 -2.15 3.74
C LEU A 46 -7.83 -1.30 3.67
N ALA A 47 -8.91 -1.86 3.15
CA ALA A 47 -10.23 -1.22 3.07
C ALA A 47 -10.92 -1.07 4.44
N PHE A 48 -10.42 -1.73 5.48
CA PHE A 48 -10.82 -1.50 6.87
C PHE A 48 -10.00 -0.37 7.51
N LEU A 49 -8.71 -0.27 7.17
CA LEU A 49 -7.84 0.83 7.60
C LEU A 49 -8.24 2.17 6.96
N ASP A 50 -8.67 2.14 5.70
CA ASP A 50 -9.31 3.28 5.06
C ASP A 50 -10.80 3.36 5.38
N ARG A 51 -11.14 4.30 6.25
CA ARG A 51 -12.46 4.44 6.85
C ARG A 51 -13.46 5.19 5.97
N GLU A 52 -13.01 5.81 4.89
CA GLU A 52 -13.85 6.61 3.99
C GLU A 52 -14.42 5.74 2.86
N ARG A 53 -15.57 5.08 3.09
CA ARG A 53 -16.18 4.17 2.09
C ARG A 53 -16.43 4.82 0.72
N ARG A 54 -16.57 6.14 0.64
CA ARG A 54 -16.84 6.87 -0.61
C ARG A 54 -15.63 6.94 -1.54
N VAL A 55 -14.41 6.71 -1.03
CA VAL A 55 -13.19 6.78 -1.86
C VAL A 55 -12.71 5.42 -2.35
N ARG A 56 -13.49 4.35 -2.16
CA ARG A 56 -13.14 2.99 -2.62
C ARG A 56 -12.99 2.86 -4.14
N SER A 57 -13.62 3.73 -4.92
CA SER A 57 -13.38 3.83 -6.36
C SER A 57 -11.91 4.13 -6.65
N TYR A 58 -11.25 4.94 -5.82
CA TYR A 58 -9.82 5.22 -5.94
C TYR A 58 -8.96 4.01 -5.59
N HIS A 59 -9.42 3.09 -4.72
CA HIS A 59 -8.68 1.84 -4.49
C HIS A 59 -8.60 1.01 -5.76
N LEU A 60 -9.74 0.81 -6.40
CA LEU A 60 -9.84 0.09 -7.66
C LEU A 60 -9.06 0.80 -8.76
N LEU A 61 -9.14 2.14 -8.82
CA LEU A 61 -8.37 2.93 -9.77
C LEU A 61 -6.86 2.76 -9.55
N THR A 62 -6.37 2.82 -8.31
CA THR A 62 -4.94 2.63 -8.01
C THR A 62 -4.48 1.23 -8.40
N ILE A 63 -5.20 0.19 -7.98
CA ILE A 63 -4.89 -1.22 -8.32
C ILE A 63 -4.89 -1.40 -9.84
N ALA A 64 -5.96 -0.98 -10.53
CA ALA A 64 -6.12 -1.16 -11.97
C ALA A 64 -5.09 -0.36 -12.76
N THR A 65 -4.73 0.84 -12.32
CA THR A 65 -3.72 1.67 -12.98
C THR A 65 -2.34 1.01 -12.88
N VAL A 66 -1.96 0.49 -11.72
CA VAL A 66 -0.69 -0.23 -11.59
C VAL A 66 -0.70 -1.51 -12.40
N MET A 67 -1.78 -2.27 -12.31
CA MET A 67 -1.94 -3.52 -13.06
C MET A 67 -1.85 -3.26 -14.58
N ILE A 68 -2.68 -2.38 -15.12
CA ILE A 68 -2.84 -2.28 -16.58
C ILE A 68 -1.79 -1.35 -17.21
N ILE A 69 -1.28 -0.38 -16.47
CA ILE A 69 -0.49 0.71 -17.04
C ILE A 69 0.93 0.71 -16.47
N THR A 70 1.10 1.06 -15.19
CA THR A 70 2.44 1.39 -14.71
C THR A 70 3.32 0.18 -14.43
N GLY A 71 2.76 -0.96 -14.00
CA GLY A 71 3.48 -2.22 -13.85
C GLY A 71 4.08 -2.74 -15.16
N PRO A 72 3.29 -2.88 -16.24
CA PRO A 72 3.79 -3.22 -17.56
C PRO A 72 4.84 -2.24 -18.09
N ALA A 73 4.64 -0.94 -17.87
CA ALA A 73 5.65 0.06 -18.23
C ALA A 73 6.96 -0.11 -17.44
N ALA A 74 6.90 -0.52 -16.17
CA ALA A 74 8.10 -0.89 -15.39
C ALA A 74 8.82 -2.09 -16.01
N ALA A 75 8.06 -3.13 -16.40
CA ALA A 75 8.62 -4.31 -17.07
C ALA A 75 9.33 -3.96 -18.39
N PHE A 76 8.78 -3.00 -19.14
CA PHE A 76 9.45 -2.47 -20.34
C PHE A 76 10.77 -1.77 -19.99
N PHE A 77 10.78 -0.89 -18.98
CA PHE A 77 12.02 -0.25 -18.54
C PHE A 77 13.05 -1.27 -18.10
N ASN A 78 12.69 -2.28 -17.31
CA ASN A 78 13.65 -3.30 -16.85
C ASN A 78 14.39 -3.96 -18.03
N ARG A 79 13.67 -4.30 -19.11
CA ARG A 79 14.26 -4.89 -20.33
C ARG A 79 15.23 -3.95 -21.05
N LEU A 80 14.97 -2.64 -21.05
CA LEU A 80 15.87 -1.67 -21.68
C LEU A 80 17.24 -1.58 -21.00
N PHE A 81 17.32 -2.02 -19.74
CA PHE A 81 18.54 -1.94 -18.92
C PHE A 81 19.21 -3.31 -18.74
N GLU A 82 18.88 -4.31 -19.57
CA GLU A 82 19.69 -5.53 -19.67
C GLU A 82 21.12 -5.18 -20.12
N PRO A 83 22.18 -5.74 -19.48
CA PRO A 83 22.17 -6.79 -18.46
C PRO A 83 22.18 -6.30 -16.99
N ILE A 84 22.19 -4.99 -16.73
CA ILE A 84 22.30 -4.42 -15.37
C ILE A 84 20.95 -4.33 -14.63
N GLN A 85 19.89 -4.91 -15.19
CA GLN A 85 18.52 -4.81 -14.70
C GLN A 85 18.36 -5.15 -13.21
N LEU A 86 19.14 -6.09 -12.66
CA LEU A 86 19.05 -6.46 -11.24
C LEU A 86 19.42 -5.30 -10.29
N PHE A 87 20.19 -4.32 -10.74
CA PHE A 87 20.52 -3.13 -9.96
C PHE A 87 19.45 -2.03 -10.08
N THR A 88 18.71 -2.02 -11.20
CA THR A 88 17.79 -0.93 -11.55
C THR A 88 16.33 -1.29 -11.37
N VAL A 89 16.00 -2.59 -11.28
CA VAL A 89 14.64 -3.15 -11.14
C VAL A 89 13.87 -2.48 -10.02
N GLY A 90 14.48 -2.36 -8.83
CA GLY A 90 13.83 -1.73 -7.70
C GLY A 90 13.46 -0.27 -7.94
N PHE A 91 14.25 0.47 -8.71
CA PHE A 91 13.97 1.88 -9.02
C PHE A 91 12.79 1.99 -9.99
N PHE A 92 12.82 1.26 -11.10
CA PHE A 92 11.76 1.33 -12.09
C PHE A 92 10.45 0.77 -11.56
N GLU A 93 10.49 -0.37 -10.87
CA GLU A 93 9.28 -0.98 -10.35
C GLU A 93 8.67 -0.17 -9.22
N GLU A 94 9.41 0.21 -8.17
CA GLU A 94 8.84 1.00 -7.07
C GLU A 94 8.40 2.39 -7.55
N GLY A 95 9.14 2.99 -8.49
CA GLY A 95 8.80 4.29 -9.06
C GLY A 95 7.49 4.25 -9.84
N MET A 96 7.31 3.24 -10.69
CA MET A 96 6.10 3.07 -11.49
C MET A 96 4.91 2.59 -10.64
N LYS A 97 5.13 1.75 -9.62
CA LYS A 97 4.10 1.36 -8.64
C LYS A 97 3.54 2.58 -7.93
N ILE A 98 4.41 3.47 -7.42
CA ILE A 98 3.96 4.59 -6.60
C ILE A 98 3.47 5.79 -7.41
N LEU A 99 3.79 5.86 -8.71
CA LEU A 99 3.40 6.99 -9.57
C LEU A 99 1.90 7.34 -9.47
N PRO A 100 0.94 6.38 -9.55
CA PRO A 100 -0.48 6.70 -9.38
C PRO A 100 -0.81 7.29 -8.01
N VAL A 101 -0.15 6.81 -6.93
CA VAL A 101 -0.33 7.32 -5.57
C VAL A 101 0.21 8.74 -5.44
N LEU A 102 1.37 9.01 -6.05
CA LEU A 102 1.96 10.34 -6.09
C LEU A 102 1.06 11.33 -6.85
N LEU A 103 0.52 10.91 -8.00
CA LEU A 103 -0.44 11.71 -8.76
C LEU A 103 -1.71 11.99 -7.95
N LEU A 104 -2.23 11.00 -7.23
CA LEU A 104 -3.37 11.20 -6.33
C LEU A 104 -3.03 12.19 -5.21
N ALA A 105 -1.85 12.10 -4.59
CA ALA A 105 -1.43 13.03 -3.54
C ALA A 105 -1.28 14.48 -4.04
N ILE A 106 -0.90 14.66 -5.32
CA ILE A 106 -0.71 15.99 -5.93
C ILE A 106 -2.04 16.59 -6.41
N TYR A 107 -2.85 15.82 -7.16
CA TYR A 107 -4.05 16.33 -7.83
C TYR A 107 -5.34 16.11 -7.04
N VAL A 108 -5.33 15.19 -6.08
CA VAL A 108 -6.44 14.93 -5.17
C VAL A 108 -5.90 14.96 -3.73
N PRO A 109 -5.33 16.10 -3.27
CA PRO A 109 -4.65 16.19 -1.97
C PRO A 109 -5.58 15.84 -0.79
N ASN A 110 -6.89 16.01 -0.99
CA ASN A 110 -7.92 15.59 -0.04
C ASN A 110 -8.10 14.06 0.05
N LEU A 111 -7.42 13.25 -0.75
CA LEU A 111 -7.48 11.79 -0.69
C LEU A 111 -6.41 11.21 0.24
N ILE A 112 -5.19 11.74 0.17
CA ILE A 112 -4.04 11.28 0.95
C ILE A 112 -3.64 12.42 1.86
N ARG A 113 -4.16 12.40 3.10
CA ARG A 113 -3.97 13.47 4.07
C ARG A 113 -2.95 13.08 5.14
N THR A 114 -2.83 11.79 5.42
CA THR A 114 -2.00 11.28 6.51
C THR A 114 -1.07 10.14 6.10
N ARG A 115 -0.13 9.79 6.98
CA ARG A 115 0.71 8.59 6.85
C ARG A 115 -0.11 7.33 6.71
N LYS A 116 -1.24 7.22 7.42
CA LYS A 116 -2.15 6.07 7.30
C LYS A 116 -2.68 5.96 5.87
N ASP A 117 -3.13 7.07 5.30
CA ASP A 117 -3.66 7.08 3.93
C ASP A 117 -2.55 6.73 2.93
N GLY A 118 -1.36 7.32 3.11
CA GLY A 118 -0.18 7.00 2.29
C GLY A 118 0.20 5.52 2.34
N ILE A 119 0.21 4.89 3.52
CA ILE A 119 0.44 3.45 3.69
C ILE A 119 -0.62 2.65 2.93
N VAL A 120 -1.91 3.00 3.07
CA VAL A 120 -3.00 2.26 2.42
C VAL A 120 -2.90 2.35 0.89
N TYR A 121 -2.76 3.56 0.34
CA TYR A 121 -2.66 3.73 -1.11
C TYR A 121 -1.36 3.16 -1.69
N GLY A 122 -0.24 3.26 -0.96
CA GLY A 122 1.00 2.58 -1.31
C GLY A 122 0.84 1.06 -1.34
N ALA A 123 0.18 0.47 -0.35
CA ALA A 123 -0.10 -0.96 -0.30
C ALA A 123 -1.03 -1.41 -1.44
N LEU A 124 -2.06 -0.62 -1.77
CA LEU A 124 -2.97 -0.88 -2.89
C LEU A 124 -2.23 -0.84 -4.24
N ALA A 125 -1.29 0.08 -4.41
CA ALA A 125 -0.42 0.12 -5.57
C ALA A 125 0.45 -1.14 -5.66
N GLY A 126 1.13 -1.51 -4.57
CA GLY A 126 1.92 -2.73 -4.49
C GLY A 126 1.08 -3.99 -4.78
N MET A 127 -0.16 -4.04 -4.29
CA MET A 127 -1.12 -5.12 -4.57
C MET A 127 -1.43 -5.24 -6.06
N GLY A 128 -1.64 -4.13 -6.78
CA GLY A 128 -1.89 -4.14 -8.22
C GLY A 128 -0.72 -4.74 -9.01
N PHE A 129 0.51 -4.43 -8.62
CA PHE A 129 1.70 -5.04 -9.21
C PHE A 129 1.81 -6.52 -8.84
N ASN A 130 1.56 -6.83 -7.56
CA ASN A 130 1.63 -8.19 -7.04
C ASN A 130 0.71 -9.12 -7.83
N ILE A 131 -0.53 -8.71 -8.10
CA ILE A 131 -1.51 -9.50 -8.86
C ILE A 131 -0.93 -10.00 -10.21
N ILE A 132 -0.25 -9.13 -10.95
CA ILE A 132 0.35 -9.48 -12.23
C ILE A 132 1.54 -10.39 -12.02
N GLU A 133 2.50 -9.95 -11.22
CA GLU A 133 3.79 -10.61 -11.16
C GLU A 133 3.66 -12.01 -10.56
N ILE A 134 2.94 -12.14 -9.45
CA ILE A 134 2.58 -13.42 -8.84
C ILE A 134 1.80 -14.29 -9.84
N GLY A 135 0.83 -13.71 -10.55
CA GLY A 135 0.04 -14.46 -11.54
C GLY A 135 0.92 -15.06 -12.63
N LEU A 136 1.88 -14.29 -13.14
CA LEU A 136 2.86 -14.75 -14.13
C LEU A 136 3.80 -15.82 -13.57
N TYR A 137 4.21 -15.72 -12.31
CA TYR A 137 5.06 -16.73 -11.69
C TYR A 137 4.32 -18.04 -11.42
N ILE A 138 3.09 -17.99 -10.89
CA ILE A 138 2.28 -19.20 -10.67
C ILE A 138 2.05 -19.92 -11.99
N SER A 139 1.71 -19.14 -13.01
CA SER A 139 1.55 -19.65 -14.37
C SER A 139 2.75 -20.43 -14.86
N LYS A 140 3.95 -19.89 -14.65
CA LYS A 140 5.19 -20.54 -15.06
C LYS A 140 5.45 -21.79 -14.22
N GLN A 141 5.31 -21.67 -12.90
CA GLN A 141 5.61 -22.78 -11.98
C GLN A 141 4.71 -23.99 -12.20
N LEU A 142 3.43 -23.78 -12.53
CA LEU A 142 2.49 -24.86 -12.83
C LEU A 142 2.66 -25.45 -14.23
N HIS A 143 3.33 -24.74 -15.13
CA HIS A 143 3.77 -25.30 -16.40
C HIS A 143 4.98 -26.22 -16.19
N ASP A 144 5.91 -25.81 -15.34
CA ASP A 144 7.21 -26.46 -15.17
C ASP A 144 7.21 -27.57 -14.09
N ASN A 145 6.26 -27.56 -13.15
CA ASN A 145 6.26 -28.44 -11.97
C ASN A 145 4.87 -29.00 -11.63
N THR A 146 4.83 -29.95 -10.69
CA THR A 146 3.56 -30.46 -10.14
C THR A 146 2.82 -29.40 -9.32
N LEU A 147 1.49 -29.49 -9.22
CA LEU A 147 0.67 -28.55 -8.44
C LEU A 147 1.18 -28.36 -7.01
N LEU A 148 1.54 -29.45 -6.32
CA LEU A 148 1.99 -29.39 -4.93
C LEU A 148 3.33 -28.67 -4.80
N GLU A 149 4.27 -28.93 -5.71
CA GLU A 149 5.57 -28.27 -5.76
C GLU A 149 5.43 -26.78 -6.11
N SER A 150 4.58 -26.44 -7.08
CA SER A 150 4.29 -25.04 -7.41
C SER A 150 3.68 -24.30 -6.22
N LEU A 151 2.74 -24.92 -5.49
CA LEU A 151 2.15 -24.33 -4.27
C LEU A 151 3.22 -24.14 -3.18
N TYR A 152 4.12 -25.10 -2.99
CA TYR A 152 5.22 -25.01 -2.05
C TYR A 152 6.16 -23.83 -2.40
N LEU A 153 6.70 -23.79 -3.62
CA LEU A 153 7.60 -22.75 -4.09
C LEU A 153 6.97 -21.36 -3.98
N HIS A 154 5.67 -21.29 -4.23
CA HIS A 154 4.96 -20.03 -4.33
C HIS A 154 4.41 -19.51 -2.98
N SER A 155 4.35 -20.35 -1.95
CA SER A 155 4.00 -19.91 -0.57
C SER A 155 4.93 -18.83 -0.01
N THR A 156 6.15 -18.71 -0.54
CA THR A 156 7.10 -17.62 -0.24
C THR A 156 6.71 -16.31 -0.88
N ARG A 157 6.15 -16.38 -2.10
CA ARG A 157 5.82 -15.22 -2.95
C ARG A 157 4.47 -14.61 -2.57
N PHE A 158 3.49 -15.41 -2.16
CA PHE A 158 2.24 -14.88 -1.57
C PHE A 158 2.44 -14.24 -0.19
N GLY A 159 3.57 -14.48 0.47
CA GLY A 159 3.79 -14.02 1.84
C GLY A 159 2.70 -14.53 2.79
N LEU A 160 2.33 -13.71 3.78
CA LEU A 160 1.24 -14.01 4.72
C LEU A 160 -0.11 -13.66 4.08
N TRP A 161 -0.62 -14.52 3.19
CA TRP A 161 -1.96 -14.38 2.59
C TRP A 161 -2.14 -13.10 1.75
N GLY A 162 -1.14 -12.79 0.91
CA GLY A 162 -1.10 -11.57 0.10
C GLY A 162 -0.44 -10.38 0.81
N PHE A 163 -0.15 -10.47 2.11
CA PHE A 163 0.71 -9.54 2.82
C PHE A 163 2.17 -9.99 2.74
N GLY A 164 2.85 -9.57 1.68
CA GLY A 164 4.27 -9.82 1.48
C GLY A 164 4.74 -9.14 0.20
N GLY A 165 6.07 -9.12 -0.01
CA GLY A 165 6.67 -8.55 -1.22
C GLY A 165 6.14 -7.15 -1.54
N HIS A 166 5.81 -6.91 -2.79
CA HIS A 166 5.41 -5.60 -3.35
C HIS A 166 4.42 -4.79 -2.50
N LEU A 167 3.45 -5.44 -1.86
CA LEU A 167 2.46 -4.74 -1.04
C LEU A 167 3.11 -3.96 0.10
N VAL A 168 4.02 -4.59 0.85
CA VAL A 168 4.66 -3.96 2.02
C VAL A 168 5.70 -2.92 1.59
N TRP A 169 6.37 -3.16 0.48
CA TRP A 169 7.42 -2.31 -0.06
C TRP A 169 6.82 -1.00 -0.57
N SER A 170 5.77 -1.10 -1.38
CA SER A 170 5.05 0.07 -1.85
C SER A 170 4.28 0.79 -0.72
N ALA A 171 3.83 0.07 0.32
CA ALA A 171 3.31 0.71 1.53
C ALA A 171 4.36 1.58 2.25
N PHE A 172 5.63 1.13 2.24
CA PHE A 172 6.75 1.88 2.80
C PHE A 172 7.05 3.16 1.99
N VAL A 173 6.98 3.09 0.66
CA VAL A 173 7.08 4.29 -0.18
C VAL A 173 5.90 5.22 0.06
N GLY A 174 4.69 4.66 0.15
CA GLY A 174 3.45 5.38 0.47
C GLY A 174 3.49 6.08 1.83
N LEU A 175 4.13 5.49 2.84
CA LEU A 175 4.41 6.15 4.12
C LEU A 175 5.21 7.46 3.93
N GLY A 176 6.20 7.47 3.03
CA GLY A 176 6.95 8.67 2.68
C GLY A 176 6.08 9.77 2.06
N ILE A 177 5.14 9.39 1.18
CA ILE A 177 4.13 10.31 0.63
C ILE A 177 3.20 10.83 1.73
N GLY A 178 2.76 9.96 2.64
CA GLY A 178 1.92 10.38 3.76
C GLY A 178 2.65 11.32 4.73
N PHE A 179 3.97 11.18 4.92
CA PHE A 179 4.77 12.19 5.63
C PHE A 179 4.79 13.54 4.91
N ALA A 180 4.80 13.55 3.57
CA ALA A 180 4.71 14.76 2.78
C ALA A 180 3.31 15.40 2.92
N ALA A 181 2.25 14.58 2.95
CA ALA A 181 0.88 15.04 3.15
C ALA A 181 0.66 15.68 4.53
N GLU A 182 1.23 15.11 5.60
CA GLU A 182 1.14 15.69 6.96
C GLU A 182 2.02 16.94 7.17
N SER A 183 2.92 17.26 6.24
CA SER A 183 3.93 18.30 6.41
C SER A 183 3.41 19.69 6.05
N THR A 184 3.61 20.67 6.95
CA THR A 184 3.37 22.10 6.70
C THR A 184 4.49 22.78 5.88
N LYS A 185 5.54 22.03 5.53
CA LYS A 185 6.65 22.55 4.71
C LYS A 185 6.25 22.64 3.24
N HIS A 186 6.98 23.46 2.49
CA HIS A 186 6.79 23.68 1.06
C HIS A 186 7.97 23.15 0.24
N GLY A 187 7.74 22.93 -1.06
CA GLY A 187 8.77 22.53 -2.02
C GLY A 187 9.50 21.24 -1.64
N TRP A 188 10.82 21.21 -1.85
CA TRP A 188 11.65 20.04 -1.59
C TRP A 188 11.57 19.53 -0.15
N ALA A 189 11.48 20.43 0.83
CA ALA A 189 11.44 20.05 2.24
C ALA A 189 10.17 19.27 2.62
N LYS A 190 9.09 19.40 1.82
CA LYS A 190 7.87 18.58 1.94
C LYS A 190 8.11 17.16 1.43
N TRP A 191 8.75 17.04 0.28
CA TRP A 191 8.85 15.78 -0.48
C TRP A 191 10.11 14.97 -0.22
N SER A 192 11.11 15.53 0.48
CA SER A 192 12.38 14.86 0.75
C SER A 192 12.22 13.50 1.45
N ARG A 193 11.22 13.36 2.33
CA ARG A 193 10.88 12.09 2.96
C ARG A 193 10.30 11.09 1.96
N ALA A 194 9.43 11.51 1.05
CA ALA A 194 8.90 10.61 0.02
C ALA A 194 10.05 10.05 -0.84
N VAL A 195 11.02 10.88 -1.22
CA VAL A 195 12.21 10.43 -1.96
C VAL A 195 13.07 9.50 -1.12
N TYR A 196 13.31 9.81 0.16
CA TYR A 196 14.08 8.95 1.05
C TYR A 196 13.48 7.54 1.18
N PHE A 197 12.18 7.45 1.43
CA PHE A 197 11.47 6.17 1.53
C PHE A 197 11.43 5.41 0.19
N TYR A 198 11.29 6.13 -0.92
CA TYR A 198 11.43 5.55 -2.27
C TYR A 198 12.81 4.93 -2.48
N LEU A 199 13.89 5.68 -2.20
CA LEU A 199 15.26 5.20 -2.40
C LEU A 199 15.56 3.96 -1.53
N ILE A 200 15.10 3.95 -0.27
CA ILE A 200 15.25 2.78 0.58
C ILE A 200 14.52 1.57 0.00
N SER A 201 13.28 1.74 -0.45
CA SER A 201 12.50 0.65 -1.04
C SER A 201 13.17 0.13 -2.31
N ALA A 202 13.53 1.03 -3.23
CA ALA A 202 14.18 0.70 -4.50
C ALA A 202 15.51 -0.03 -4.31
N VAL A 203 16.40 0.50 -3.45
CA VAL A 203 17.69 -0.15 -3.15
C VAL A 203 17.47 -1.50 -2.50
N SER A 204 16.58 -1.59 -1.51
CA SER A 204 16.28 -2.86 -0.85
C SER A 204 15.77 -3.90 -1.86
N HIS A 205 15.07 -3.45 -2.91
CA HIS A 205 14.38 -4.33 -3.85
C HIS A 205 15.39 -4.89 -4.84
N SER A 206 16.22 -4.02 -5.40
CA SER A 206 17.37 -4.45 -6.17
C SER A 206 18.28 -5.39 -5.36
N LEU A 207 18.54 -5.12 -4.08
CA LEU A 207 19.33 -6.01 -3.24
C LEU A 207 18.64 -7.36 -3.00
N TYR A 208 17.32 -7.38 -2.85
CA TYR A 208 16.54 -8.61 -2.74
C TYR A 208 16.67 -9.46 -4.01
N ASP A 209 16.56 -8.85 -5.19
CA ASP A 209 16.67 -9.52 -6.49
C ASP A 209 18.11 -9.94 -6.82
N LEU A 210 19.11 -9.21 -6.33
CA LEU A 210 20.53 -9.62 -6.37
C LEU A 210 20.83 -10.80 -5.45
N GLY A 211 19.84 -11.31 -4.70
CA GLY A 211 20.01 -12.45 -3.81
C GLY A 211 20.72 -12.10 -2.51
N LEU A 212 20.83 -10.82 -2.12
CA LEU A 212 21.39 -10.45 -0.81
C LEU A 212 20.54 -11.00 0.33
N SER A 213 19.23 -11.10 0.11
CA SER A 213 18.31 -11.82 0.99
C SER A 213 18.77 -13.28 1.19
N GLY A 214 19.32 -13.90 0.14
CA GLY A 214 19.93 -15.23 0.12
C GLY A 214 21.06 -15.45 1.12
N LEU A 215 21.82 -14.41 1.53
CA LEU A 215 22.84 -14.54 2.57
C LEU A 215 22.21 -14.76 3.96
N GLY A 216 21.21 -13.96 4.31
CA GLY A 216 20.47 -14.13 5.56
C GLY A 216 19.66 -15.45 5.55
N MET A 217 19.15 -15.83 4.39
CA MET A 217 18.40 -17.06 4.19
C MET A 217 19.28 -18.31 4.30
N THR A 218 20.51 -18.26 3.78
CA THR A 218 21.51 -19.31 3.97
C THR A 218 21.78 -19.55 5.45
N LEU A 219 21.96 -18.49 6.24
CA LEU A 219 22.14 -18.60 7.70
C LEU A 219 20.93 -19.26 8.38
N ILE A 220 19.70 -18.86 8.00
CA ILE A 220 18.47 -19.48 8.54
C ILE A 220 18.37 -20.96 8.14
N SER A 221 18.79 -21.31 6.93
CA SER A 221 18.80 -22.68 6.42
C SER A 221 19.75 -23.58 7.23
N PHE A 222 20.93 -23.08 7.59
CA PHE A 222 21.87 -23.78 8.47
C PHE A 222 21.29 -23.99 9.87
N VAL A 223 20.61 -22.98 10.43
CA VAL A 223 19.96 -23.08 11.74
C VAL A 223 18.85 -24.13 11.71
N GLU A 224 18.03 -24.12 10.66
CA GLU A 224 16.98 -25.12 10.47
C GLU A 224 17.55 -26.53 10.33
N ALA A 225 18.58 -26.71 9.51
CA ALA A 225 19.22 -28.01 9.31
C ALA A 225 19.76 -28.57 10.63
N ALA A 226 20.39 -27.71 11.44
CA ALA A 226 20.85 -28.06 12.78
C ALA A 226 19.68 -28.44 13.71
N ILE A 227 18.56 -27.70 13.70
CA ILE A 227 17.37 -27.99 14.52
C ILE A 227 16.72 -29.33 14.11
N ARG A 228 16.70 -29.64 12.81
CA ARG A 228 16.16 -30.91 12.27
C ARG A 228 17.13 -32.08 12.45
N GLY A 229 18.34 -31.85 12.95
CA GLY A 229 19.36 -32.88 13.11
C GLY A 229 19.89 -33.43 11.78
N MET A 230 19.81 -32.65 10.69
CA MET A 230 20.39 -33.05 9.40
C MET A 230 21.92 -32.99 9.48
N ASP A 231 22.57 -34.04 9.02
CA ASP A 231 24.00 -34.03 8.79
C ASP A 231 24.36 -33.16 7.56
N ALA A 232 25.65 -32.84 7.45
CA ALA A 232 26.14 -31.94 6.39
C ALA A 232 25.94 -32.54 4.98
N ASP A 233 26.05 -33.86 4.82
CA ASP A 233 25.94 -34.51 3.52
C ASP A 233 24.48 -34.47 3.05
N THR A 234 23.53 -34.81 3.91
CA THR A 234 22.09 -34.71 3.65
C THR A 234 21.67 -33.27 3.36
N MET A 235 22.22 -32.29 4.08
CA MET A 235 21.97 -30.87 3.82
C MET A 235 22.46 -30.46 2.42
N MET A 236 23.65 -30.91 2.03
CA MET A 236 24.23 -30.58 0.72
C MET A 236 23.49 -31.29 -0.42
N GLU A 237 23.03 -32.52 -0.23
CA GLU A 237 22.24 -33.28 -1.21
C GLU A 237 20.86 -32.67 -1.47
N THR A 238 20.24 -32.10 -0.42
CA THR A 238 18.91 -31.48 -0.50
C THR A 238 18.97 -29.95 -0.70
N LEU A 239 20.17 -29.41 -0.91
CA LEU A 239 20.38 -27.98 -1.07
C LEU A 239 19.76 -27.51 -2.40
N GLY A 240 18.68 -26.74 -2.31
CA GLY A 240 17.97 -26.18 -3.45
C GLY A 240 16.83 -27.05 -4.00
N THR A 241 16.58 -28.25 -3.46
CA THR A 241 15.38 -29.03 -3.78
C THR A 241 14.13 -28.41 -3.18
N ALA A 242 12.97 -28.67 -3.79
CA ALA A 242 11.67 -28.31 -3.23
C ALA A 242 10.93 -29.59 -2.78
N PRO A 243 10.76 -29.86 -1.46
CA PRO A 243 11.25 -29.10 -0.31
C PRO A 243 12.76 -29.31 -0.03
N GLY A 244 13.39 -28.34 0.65
CA GLY A 244 14.81 -28.40 1.01
C GLY A 244 15.23 -27.24 1.91
N PRO A 245 16.33 -27.36 2.69
CA PRO A 245 16.68 -26.40 3.76
C PRO A 245 16.91 -24.98 3.23
N LEU A 246 17.52 -24.85 2.05
CA LEU A 246 17.74 -23.54 1.42
C LEU A 246 16.42 -22.84 1.10
N ASN A 247 15.51 -23.56 0.45
CA ASN A 247 14.20 -23.01 0.09
C ASN A 247 13.36 -22.71 1.32
N ASP A 248 13.38 -23.56 2.36
CA ASP A 248 12.72 -23.33 3.65
C ASP A 248 13.28 -22.08 4.37
N GLY A 249 14.60 -21.94 4.45
CA GLY A 249 15.25 -20.74 4.98
C GLY A 249 14.92 -19.46 4.21
N MET A 250 14.75 -19.53 2.88
CA MET A 250 14.25 -18.42 2.07
C MET A 250 12.84 -17.99 2.50
N ARG A 251 11.93 -18.95 2.77
CA ARG A 251 10.55 -18.64 3.20
C ARG A 251 10.57 -17.92 4.53
N TYR A 252 11.32 -18.43 5.49
CA TYR A 252 11.43 -17.85 6.83
C TYR A 252 12.04 -16.45 6.78
N GLY A 253 13.09 -16.22 5.98
CA GLY A 253 13.69 -14.90 5.80
C GLY A 253 12.67 -13.87 5.28
N VAL A 254 11.88 -14.23 4.26
CA VAL A 254 10.80 -13.37 3.75
C VAL A 254 9.76 -13.08 4.83
N TYR A 255 9.34 -14.07 5.62
CA TYR A 255 8.36 -13.86 6.68
C TYR A 255 8.89 -12.95 7.80
N VAL A 256 10.12 -13.16 8.26
CA VAL A 256 10.73 -12.32 9.31
C VAL A 256 10.80 -10.86 8.85
N TRP A 257 11.32 -10.61 7.66
CA TRP A 257 11.40 -9.27 7.08
C TRP A 257 10.00 -8.62 6.95
N THR A 258 9.05 -9.37 6.43
CA THR A 258 7.65 -8.92 6.27
C THR A 258 7.02 -8.56 7.61
N ILE A 259 7.22 -9.39 8.65
CA ILE A 259 6.70 -9.14 10.00
C ILE A 259 7.30 -7.86 10.59
N VAL A 260 8.62 -7.66 10.47
CA VAL A 260 9.29 -6.44 10.94
C VAL A 260 8.70 -5.20 10.27
N LEU A 261 8.54 -5.21 8.95
CA LEU A 261 7.96 -4.09 8.24
C LEU A 261 6.48 -3.86 8.61
N ILE A 262 5.70 -4.92 8.79
CA ILE A 262 4.31 -4.83 9.28
C ILE A 262 4.27 -4.18 10.67
N ILE A 263 5.18 -4.54 11.58
CA ILE A 263 5.27 -3.90 12.91
C ILE A 263 5.55 -2.40 12.77
N VAL A 264 6.49 -2.01 11.90
CA VAL A 264 6.75 -0.60 11.60
C VAL A 264 5.49 0.10 11.08
N MET A 265 4.77 -0.52 10.14
CA MET A 265 3.50 0.02 9.61
C MET A 265 2.45 0.19 10.70
N ILE A 266 2.26 -0.80 11.57
CA ILE A 266 1.32 -0.73 12.71
C ILE A 266 1.67 0.45 13.62
N VAL A 267 2.95 0.64 13.93
CA VAL A 267 3.41 1.78 14.74
C VAL A 267 3.10 3.11 14.05
N GLN A 268 3.36 3.22 12.74
CA GLN A 268 3.09 4.46 12.00
C GLN A 268 1.59 4.75 11.86
N VAL A 269 0.75 3.73 11.61
CA VAL A 269 -0.72 3.86 11.60
C VAL A 269 -1.22 4.35 12.96
N ARG A 270 -0.70 3.81 14.07
CA ARG A 270 -1.05 4.29 15.43
C ARG A 270 -0.65 5.74 15.66
N ARG A 271 0.54 6.15 15.22
CA ARG A 271 1.00 7.54 15.33
C ARG A 271 0.17 8.48 14.48
N SER A 272 -0.15 8.09 13.26
CA SER A 272 -0.99 8.86 12.34
C SER A 272 -2.41 9.02 12.88
N PHE A 273 -3.01 7.98 13.46
CA PHE A 273 -4.32 8.09 14.11
C PHE A 273 -4.33 9.06 15.30
N ARG A 274 -3.29 9.06 16.14
CA ARG A 274 -3.20 10.02 17.26
C ARG A 274 -3.15 11.45 16.73
N LEU A 275 -2.37 11.69 15.68
CA LEU A 275 -2.30 12.99 15.02
C LEU A 275 -3.66 13.40 14.44
N GLU A 276 -4.34 12.51 13.72
CA GLU A 276 -5.70 12.74 13.19
C GLU A 276 -6.66 13.14 14.31
N ASN A 277 -6.61 12.45 15.46
CA ASN A 277 -7.49 12.77 16.59
C ASN A 277 -7.14 14.16 17.18
N THR A 278 -5.86 14.47 17.38
CA THR A 278 -5.43 15.79 17.85
C THR A 278 -5.93 16.91 16.94
N ILE A 279 -5.75 16.75 15.62
CA ILE A 279 -6.24 17.71 14.62
C ILE A 279 -7.77 17.81 14.68
N GLN A 280 -8.48 16.68 14.79
CA GLN A 280 -9.94 16.69 14.87
C GLN A 280 -10.45 17.44 16.10
N VAL A 281 -9.82 17.24 17.26
CA VAL A 281 -10.17 17.93 18.50
C VAL A 281 -9.90 19.43 18.38
N GLU A 282 -8.71 19.82 17.92
CA GLU A 282 -8.31 21.22 17.76
C GLU A 282 -9.20 21.97 16.77
N GLU A 283 -9.51 21.36 15.63
CA GLU A 283 -10.32 21.99 14.61
C GLU A 283 -11.79 22.06 15.03
N LEU A 284 -12.34 21.02 15.64
CA LEU A 284 -13.76 20.98 16.04
C LEU A 284 -14.04 21.73 17.34
N SER A 285 -13.06 21.98 18.20
CA SER A 285 -13.27 22.79 19.42
C SER A 285 -13.55 24.26 19.13
N THR A 286 -13.28 24.72 17.91
CA THR A 286 -13.57 26.09 17.45
C THR A 286 -14.89 26.21 16.72
N GLU A 287 -15.64 25.12 16.57
CA GLU A 287 -16.94 25.13 15.89
C GLU A 287 -18.08 25.47 16.84
N GLU A 288 -19.18 25.96 16.26
CA GLU A 288 -20.40 26.25 17.01
C GLU A 288 -21.05 24.97 17.56
N PRO A 289 -21.81 25.04 18.67
CA PRO A 289 -22.51 23.89 19.27
C PRO A 289 -23.45 23.15 18.32
N VAL A 290 -23.96 23.83 17.28
CA VAL A 290 -24.79 23.22 16.25
C VAL A 290 -24.01 22.23 15.37
N VAL A 291 -22.70 22.42 15.23
CA VAL A 291 -21.80 21.53 14.48
C VAL A 291 -21.17 20.52 15.43
N MET A 292 -20.64 20.95 16.57
CA MET A 292 -19.96 20.11 17.56
C MET A 292 -20.37 20.49 18.98
N ARG A 293 -21.06 19.60 19.70
CA ARG A 293 -21.42 19.83 21.11
C ARG A 293 -20.23 19.51 22.02
N GLU A 294 -20.15 20.12 23.19
CA GLU A 294 -19.08 19.87 24.17
C GLU A 294 -19.02 18.39 24.60
N GLU A 295 -20.17 17.74 24.81
CA GLU A 295 -20.23 16.31 25.14
C GLU A 295 -19.68 15.41 24.02
N GLU A 296 -19.93 15.79 22.76
CA GLU A 296 -19.41 15.06 21.60
C GLU A 296 -17.90 15.24 21.48
N LEU A 297 -17.39 16.43 21.83
CA LEU A 297 -15.97 16.74 21.83
C LEU A 297 -15.23 15.95 22.91
N ALA A 298 -15.85 15.80 24.09
CA ALA A 298 -15.36 14.91 25.14
C ALA A 298 -15.29 13.45 24.66
N ARG A 299 -16.30 12.97 23.92
CA ARG A 299 -16.27 11.61 23.33
C ARG A 299 -15.16 11.46 22.30
N LEU A 300 -14.94 12.45 21.42
CA LEU A 300 -13.87 12.45 20.43
C LEU A 300 -12.48 12.28 21.08
N ASN A 301 -12.23 12.99 22.19
CA ASN A 301 -10.98 12.86 22.96
C ASN A 301 -10.71 11.44 23.48
N THR A 302 -11.76 10.63 23.66
CA THR A 302 -11.65 9.24 24.12
C THR A 302 -11.58 8.19 22.99
N GLU A 303 -11.64 8.62 21.72
CA GLU A 303 -11.61 7.70 20.58
C GLU A 303 -10.31 6.88 20.53
N LYS A 304 -10.48 5.59 20.20
CA LYS A 304 -9.38 4.64 20.05
C LYS A 304 -9.21 4.29 18.57
N LEU A 305 -8.04 3.73 18.22
CA LEU A 305 -7.69 3.38 16.84
C LEU A 305 -8.78 2.63 16.09
N PHE A 306 -9.58 1.78 16.75
CA PHE A 306 -10.66 0.98 16.15
C PHE A 306 -12.05 1.30 16.67
N SER A 307 -12.21 2.35 17.48
CA SER A 307 -13.47 2.73 18.10
C SER A 307 -13.74 4.20 17.84
N LYS A 308 -14.71 4.48 16.97
CA LYS A 308 -15.23 5.83 16.75
C LYS A 308 -16.36 6.11 17.72
N ARG A 309 -16.61 7.39 18.01
CA ARG A 309 -17.78 7.80 18.77
C ARG A 309 -19.06 7.42 18.03
N THR A 310 -20.10 7.20 18.81
CA THR A 310 -21.48 7.01 18.32
C THR A 310 -22.41 7.89 19.14
N TYR A 311 -23.51 8.27 18.52
CA TYR A 311 -24.53 9.14 19.10
C TYR A 311 -25.79 8.30 19.26
N THR A 312 -26.20 8.11 20.51
CA THR A 312 -27.34 7.25 20.90
C THR A 312 -28.68 7.90 20.60
N GLU A 313 -28.69 9.23 20.52
CA GLU A 313 -29.84 10.07 20.21
C GLU A 313 -30.23 10.04 18.72
N TYR A 314 -29.37 9.49 17.85
CA TYR A 314 -29.62 9.38 16.41
C TYR A 314 -29.64 7.92 15.95
N PRO A 315 -30.41 7.57 14.90
CA PRO A 315 -30.29 6.27 14.26
C PRO A 315 -28.84 6.01 13.80
N LYS A 316 -28.38 4.75 13.89
CA LYS A 316 -26.98 4.36 13.58
C LYS A 316 -26.46 4.92 12.24
N LYS A 317 -27.32 4.96 11.21
CA LYS A 317 -26.96 5.52 9.89
C LYS A 317 -26.68 7.03 9.95
N VAL A 318 -27.48 7.78 10.69
CA VAL A 318 -27.33 9.24 10.88
C VAL A 318 -26.12 9.53 11.76
N SER A 319 -25.97 8.83 12.88
CA SER A 319 -24.79 8.95 13.75
C SER A 319 -23.48 8.71 12.99
N ASN A 320 -23.40 7.64 12.19
CA ASN A 320 -22.21 7.36 11.38
C ASN A 320 -21.92 8.48 10.35
N LYS A 321 -22.94 9.10 9.76
CA LYS A 321 -22.77 10.22 8.83
C LYS A 321 -22.32 11.50 9.53
N LEU A 322 -22.89 11.81 10.70
CA LEU A 322 -22.46 12.96 11.52
C LEU A 322 -20.99 12.85 11.88
N VAL A 323 -20.56 11.69 12.41
CA VAL A 323 -19.15 11.43 12.75
C VAL A 323 -18.25 11.55 11.53
N LEU A 324 -18.66 11.00 10.38
CA LEU A 324 -17.91 11.14 9.13
C LEU A 324 -17.77 12.61 8.73
N TYR A 325 -18.85 13.38 8.71
CA TYR A 325 -18.84 14.76 8.24
C TYR A 325 -18.09 15.69 9.20
N GLN A 326 -18.18 15.48 10.51
CA GLN A 326 -17.37 16.21 11.49
C GLN A 326 -15.87 15.91 11.30
N ASN A 327 -15.49 14.65 11.11
CA ASN A 327 -14.09 14.30 10.88
C ASN A 327 -13.59 14.87 9.54
N LEU A 328 -14.41 14.84 8.48
CA LEU A 328 -14.07 15.48 7.20
C LEU A 328 -13.93 16.99 7.34
N LEU A 329 -14.84 17.64 8.07
CA LEU A 329 -14.81 19.08 8.31
C LEU A 329 -13.50 19.48 8.98
N ALA A 330 -13.11 18.77 10.04
CA ALA A 330 -11.84 19.01 10.71
C ALA A 330 -10.64 18.93 9.76
N MET A 331 -10.58 17.86 8.95
CA MET A 331 -9.48 17.68 8.00
C MET A 331 -9.48 18.76 6.91
N GLN A 332 -10.65 19.18 6.41
CA GLN A 332 -10.75 20.27 5.43
C GLN A 332 -10.30 21.61 6.01
N LYS A 333 -10.69 21.92 7.25
CA LYS A 333 -10.23 23.13 7.94
C LYS A 333 -8.72 23.11 8.13
N HIS A 334 -8.17 21.98 8.56
CA HIS A 334 -6.73 21.82 8.73
C HIS A 334 -5.98 22.05 7.42
N THR A 335 -6.40 21.41 6.33
CA THR A 335 -5.80 21.60 4.99
C THR A 335 -5.89 23.06 4.54
N ALA A 336 -7.05 23.70 4.69
CA ALA A 336 -7.22 25.11 4.33
C ALA A 336 -6.24 26.03 5.08
N ARG A 337 -6.02 25.79 6.38
CA ARG A 337 -5.05 26.53 7.19
C ARG A 337 -3.61 26.28 6.74
N GLN A 338 -3.27 25.04 6.41
CA GLN A 338 -1.94 24.72 5.86
C GLN A 338 -1.67 25.45 4.54
N GLU A 339 -2.71 25.64 3.73
CA GLU A 339 -2.65 26.39 2.46
C GLU A 339 -2.76 27.91 2.64
N GLY A 340 -2.92 28.40 3.88
CA GLY A 340 -3.09 29.83 4.16
C GLY A 340 -4.41 30.42 3.65
N ARG A 341 -5.43 29.58 3.44
CA ARG A 341 -6.77 29.98 2.97
C ARG A 341 -7.67 30.33 4.15
N ALA A 342 -8.47 31.39 4.00
CA ALA A 342 -9.53 31.69 4.95
C ALA A 342 -10.62 30.60 4.87
N LEU A 343 -11.14 30.16 6.02
CA LEU A 343 -12.09 29.04 6.09
C LEU A 343 -13.42 29.35 5.39
N ASP A 344 -13.81 30.61 5.35
CA ASP A 344 -15.06 31.06 4.72
C ASP A 344 -15.01 30.98 3.19
N ASP A 345 -13.80 30.98 2.61
CA ASP A 345 -13.57 30.85 1.16
C ASP A 345 -13.43 29.39 0.71
N VAL A 346 -13.65 28.42 1.60
CA VAL A 346 -13.50 27.00 1.32
C VAL A 346 -14.88 26.35 1.25
N GLU A 347 -15.43 26.26 0.04
CA GLU A 347 -16.74 25.66 -0.24
C GLU A 347 -16.99 24.30 0.47
N PRO A 348 -16.03 23.35 0.50
CA PRO A 348 -16.20 22.11 1.26
C PRO A 348 -16.48 22.30 2.76
N VAL A 349 -15.87 23.31 3.40
CA VAL A 349 -16.07 23.61 4.83
C VAL A 349 -17.50 24.08 5.07
N ALA A 350 -17.99 25.04 4.29
CA ALA A 350 -19.36 25.54 4.37
C ALA A 350 -20.39 24.42 4.10
N THR A 351 -20.16 23.62 3.06
CA THR A 351 -21.02 22.49 2.68
C THR A 351 -21.11 21.46 3.80
N LEU A 352 -19.99 21.12 4.44
CA LEU A 352 -19.97 20.15 5.54
C LEU A 352 -20.69 20.67 6.79
N ARG A 353 -20.53 21.96 7.14
CA ARG A 353 -21.29 22.58 8.25
C ARG A 353 -22.81 22.48 8.02
N GLN A 354 -23.28 22.85 6.82
CA GLN A 354 -24.70 22.74 6.45
C GLN A 354 -25.18 21.28 6.43
N ALA A 355 -24.35 20.35 5.94
CA ALA A 355 -24.68 18.93 5.94
C ALA A 355 -24.78 18.34 7.36
N ILE A 356 -23.97 18.82 8.30
CA ILE A 356 -24.08 18.43 9.72
C ILE A 356 -25.36 19.00 10.33
N GLN A 357 -25.64 20.28 10.11
CA GLN A 357 -26.86 20.92 10.62
C GLN A 357 -28.14 20.23 10.11
N SER A 358 -28.21 19.94 8.80
CA SER A 358 -29.36 19.24 8.22
C SER A 358 -29.55 17.83 8.79
N LEU A 359 -28.46 17.09 9.05
CA LEU A 359 -28.52 15.76 9.68
C LEU A 359 -28.99 15.79 11.13
N ARG A 360 -28.81 16.90 11.85
CA ARG A 360 -29.31 17.04 13.23
C ARG A 360 -30.79 17.39 13.30
N ASN A 361 -31.32 18.01 12.24
CA ASN A 361 -32.70 18.47 12.14
C ASN A 361 -33.63 17.44 11.46
N ALA A 362 -33.07 16.37 10.91
CA ALA A 362 -33.77 15.26 10.27
C ALA A 362 -33.97 14.09 11.24
#